data_AF-A0A933S6B7-F1
#
_entry.id   AF-A0A933S6B7-F1
#
_cell.length_a   1.000
_cell.length_b   1.000
_cell.length_c   1.000
_cell.angle_alpha   90.00
_cell.angle_beta   90.00
_cell.angle_gamma   90.00
#
_symmetry.space_group_name_H-M   'P 1'
#
loop_
_entity.id
_entity.type
_entity.pdbx_description
1 polymer ?
#
loop_
_entity_poly.entity_id
_entity_poly.type
_entity_poly.pdbx_seq_one_letter_code
_entity_poly.pdbx_strand_id
1 'polypeptide(L)'
;MRNQNRLHTLVTHIMYITASTSLLLISLAMIGAGGWDVWLAFHSSTEAVPRMLDAIGLIVVAVAVFDVSKYLIEEEVLRNRELRSSAEARKTLTKFLVIVTIAAYLEALVFIFSAATQEMAQIIYPTLLLAVASLGVVCLGAFQRLSAHAENSTETSALTPAKTIKSALLSEIKSRAFYRLAADLTNRDDSRALFLDLAALEVGHARELAERASRPPLNLDFDPFAYVSKWEKQISGTLAPQDEKTVREGDPRAVLKLAKRREAEARDNYRELAQEADDPLMRAFCEELSRTEQAHLEGLRRLEAHLGTADAAPPAA
;
A
#
# COMPACT_ATOMS: atom_id res chain seq x y z
N MET A 1 -7.51 -1.00 35.94
CA MET A 1 -6.71 -1.13 34.70
C MET A 1 -7.32 -0.37 33.50
N ARG A 2 -8.64 -0.42 33.24
CA ARG A 2 -9.28 0.26 32.09
C ARG A 2 -9.19 1.81 32.08
N ASN A 3 -9.06 2.45 33.26
CA ASN A 3 -8.98 3.92 33.37
C ASN A 3 -7.55 4.48 33.16
N GLN A 4 -6.49 3.70 33.47
CA GLN A 4 -5.10 4.14 33.26
C GLN A 4 -4.73 4.18 31.77
N ASN A 5 -5.22 3.22 30.97
CA ASN A 5 -4.99 3.22 29.53
C ASN A 5 -5.68 4.42 28.84
N ARG A 6 -6.87 4.84 29.31
CA ARG A 6 -7.58 6.01 28.79
C ARG A 6 -6.90 7.33 29.17
N LEU A 7 -6.37 7.42 30.39
CA LEU A 7 -5.64 8.60 30.82
C LEU A 7 -4.33 8.76 30.04
N HIS A 8 -3.57 7.69 29.87
CA HIS A 8 -2.33 7.72 29.09
C HIS A 8 -2.58 8.10 27.63
N THR A 9 -3.57 7.50 26.97
CA THR A 9 -3.89 7.88 25.60
C THR A 9 -4.34 9.33 25.51
N LEU A 10 -5.20 9.80 26.41
CA LEU A 10 -5.67 11.19 26.41
C LEU A 10 -4.50 12.19 26.58
N VAL A 11 -3.58 11.93 27.51
CA VAL A 11 -2.38 12.78 27.70
C VAL A 11 -1.52 12.82 26.45
N THR A 12 -1.27 11.67 25.82
CA THR A 12 -0.50 11.59 24.57
C THR A 12 -1.16 12.37 23.44
N HIS A 13 -2.48 12.26 23.26
CA HIS A 13 -3.21 13.01 22.23
C HIS A 13 -3.15 14.53 22.46
N ILE A 14 -3.37 14.98 23.69
CA ILE A 14 -3.31 16.42 24.04
C ILE A 14 -1.91 16.97 23.74
N MET A 15 -0.87 16.23 24.08
CA MET A 15 0.52 16.63 23.80
C MET A 15 0.77 16.78 22.30
N TYR A 16 0.37 15.79 21.47
CA TYR A 16 0.55 15.87 20.03
C TYR A 16 -0.30 16.95 19.36
N ILE A 17 -1.54 17.17 19.81
CA ILE A 17 -2.37 18.28 19.33
C ILE A 17 -1.69 19.62 19.62
N THR A 18 -1.21 19.80 20.86
CA THR A 18 -0.55 21.05 21.27
C THR A 18 0.73 21.28 20.46
N ALA A 19 1.59 20.27 20.36
CA ALA A 19 2.83 20.35 19.59
C ALA A 19 2.58 20.66 18.11
N SER A 20 1.64 19.95 17.48
CA SER A 20 1.34 20.14 16.07
C SER A 20 0.71 21.50 15.79
N THR A 21 -0.15 22.00 16.69
CA THR A 21 -0.73 23.34 16.59
C THR A 21 0.34 24.42 16.70
N SER A 22 1.29 24.28 17.62
CA SER A 22 2.43 25.19 17.72
C SER A 22 3.28 25.21 16.46
N LEU A 23 3.61 24.03 15.90
CA LEU A 23 4.35 23.92 14.65
C LEU A 23 3.59 24.57 13.48
N LEU A 24 2.27 24.40 13.41
CA LEU A 24 1.42 25.03 12.41
C LEU A 24 1.44 26.56 12.51
N LEU A 25 1.34 27.11 13.73
CA LEU A 25 1.40 28.56 13.94
C LEU A 25 2.77 29.13 13.57
N ILE A 26 3.85 28.42 13.92
CA ILE A 26 5.21 28.81 13.55
C ILE A 26 5.38 28.79 12.03
N SER A 27 4.94 27.74 11.33
CA SER A 27 5.06 27.70 9.87
C SER A 27 4.26 28.80 9.18
N LEU A 28 3.04 29.08 9.63
CA LEU A 28 2.24 30.19 9.12
C LEU A 28 2.91 31.55 9.36
N ALA A 29 3.52 31.75 10.54
CA ALA A 29 4.27 32.96 10.84
C ALA A 29 5.50 33.11 9.92
N MET A 30 6.23 32.02 9.66
CA MET A 30 7.38 32.03 8.75
C MET A 30 6.98 32.31 7.29
N ILE A 31 5.87 31.73 6.81
CA ILE A 31 5.32 32.05 5.48
C ILE A 31 4.95 33.54 5.40
N GLY A 32 4.29 34.08 6.43
CA GLY A 32 3.94 35.49 6.51
C GLY A 32 5.16 36.40 6.51
N ALA A 33 6.19 36.05 7.28
CA ALA A 33 7.46 36.78 7.31
C ALA A 33 8.18 36.73 5.96
N GLY A 34 8.24 35.58 5.29
CA GLY A 34 8.84 35.46 3.96
C GLY A 34 8.09 36.28 2.91
N GLY A 35 6.76 36.28 2.96
CA GLY A 35 5.93 37.14 2.11
C GLY A 35 6.17 38.64 2.35
N TRP A 36 6.40 39.02 3.61
CA TRP A 36 6.75 40.39 3.99
C TRP A 36 8.13 40.80 3.45
N ASP A 37 9.13 39.92 3.55
CA ASP A 37 10.47 40.18 3.02
C ASP A 37 10.46 40.32 1.49
N VAL A 38 9.65 39.53 0.78
CA VAL A 38 9.43 39.70 -0.67
C VAL A 38 8.80 41.06 -0.97
N TRP A 39 7.80 41.48 -0.19
CA TRP A 39 7.16 42.79 -0.38
C TRP A 39 8.16 43.94 -0.19
N LEU A 40 9.02 43.87 0.81
CA LEU A 40 10.10 44.84 1.02
C LEU A 40 11.13 44.81 -0.12
N ALA A 41 11.49 43.62 -0.61
CA ALA A 41 12.44 43.46 -1.70
C ALA A 41 12.00 44.19 -2.98
N PHE A 42 10.70 44.15 -3.31
CA PHE A 42 10.14 44.91 -4.45
C PHE A 42 10.27 46.43 -4.33
N HIS A 43 10.34 46.95 -3.10
CA HIS A 43 10.48 48.38 -2.84
C HIS A 43 11.93 48.81 -2.62
N SER A 44 12.89 47.88 -2.62
CA SER A 44 14.33 48.15 -2.47
C SER A 44 15.09 47.89 -3.78
N SER A 45 15.88 48.86 -4.26
CA SER A 45 16.52 48.79 -5.58
C SER A 45 17.90 48.12 -5.61
N THR A 46 18.59 47.93 -4.48
CA THR A 46 19.99 47.45 -4.45
C THR A 46 20.18 46.02 -3.91
N GLU A 47 19.15 45.40 -3.32
CA GLU A 47 19.29 44.10 -2.63
C GLU A 47 18.09 43.15 -2.86
N ALA A 48 17.34 43.36 -3.95
CA ALA A 48 16.12 42.59 -4.20
C ALA A 48 16.39 41.08 -4.33
N VAL A 49 17.43 40.67 -5.08
CA VAL A 49 17.71 39.25 -5.35
C VAL A 49 18.13 38.48 -4.08
N PRO A 50 19.10 38.92 -3.26
CA PRO A 50 19.45 38.23 -2.02
C PRO A 50 18.27 38.12 -1.05
N ARG A 51 17.49 39.19 -0.87
CA ARG A 51 16.29 39.17 0.00
C ARG A 51 15.22 38.19 -0.48
N MET A 52 15.03 38.07 -1.79
CA MET A 52 14.10 37.10 -2.35
C MET A 52 14.59 35.66 -2.14
N LEU A 53 15.90 35.40 -2.23
CA LEU A 53 16.46 34.08 -1.95
C LEU A 53 16.31 33.71 -0.47
N ASP A 54 16.56 34.64 0.45
CA ASP A 54 16.33 34.44 1.90
C ASP A 54 14.85 34.16 2.19
N ALA A 55 13.94 34.91 1.55
CA ALA A 55 12.50 34.69 1.70
C ALA A 55 12.05 33.33 1.16
N ILE A 56 12.61 32.87 0.03
CA ILE A 56 12.34 31.54 -0.51
C ILE A 56 12.82 30.47 0.49
N GLY A 57 14.00 30.62 1.08
CA GLY A 57 14.49 29.71 2.12
C GLY A 57 13.57 29.65 3.33
N LEU A 58 13.16 30.82 3.83
CA LEU A 58 12.23 30.89 4.95
C LEU A 58 10.90 30.20 4.65
N ILE A 59 10.37 30.36 3.44
CA ILE A 59 9.14 29.69 2.98
C ILE A 59 9.35 28.18 2.86
N VAL A 60 10.49 27.72 2.33
CA VAL A 60 10.80 26.29 2.19
C VAL A 60 10.88 25.60 3.56
N VAL A 61 11.59 26.19 4.53
CA VAL A 61 11.63 25.69 5.90
C VAL A 61 10.21 25.67 6.49
N ALA A 62 9.41 26.71 6.25
CA ALA A 62 8.05 26.77 6.74
C ALA A 62 7.16 25.64 6.19
N VAL A 63 7.26 25.35 4.88
CA VAL A 63 6.53 24.23 4.25
C VAL A 63 6.96 22.89 4.84
N ALA A 64 8.25 22.68 5.08
CA ALA A 64 8.74 21.48 5.74
C ALA A 64 8.16 21.31 7.16
N VAL A 65 8.13 22.38 7.95
CA VAL A 65 7.54 22.37 9.30
C VAL A 65 6.03 22.13 9.25
N PHE A 66 5.34 22.71 8.26
CA PHE A 66 3.91 22.48 8.04
C PHE A 66 3.60 21.00 7.74
N ASP A 67 4.37 20.36 6.85
CA ASP A 67 4.19 18.95 6.52
C ASP A 67 4.41 18.03 7.73
N VAL A 68 5.39 18.35 8.58
CA VAL A 68 5.62 17.63 9.85
C VAL A 68 4.44 17.82 10.82
N SER A 69 3.92 19.05 10.97
CA SER A 69 2.74 19.32 11.80
C SER A 69 1.52 18.52 11.34
N LYS A 70 1.24 18.56 10.03
CA LYS A 70 0.13 17.80 9.43
C LYS A 70 0.30 16.31 9.64
N TYR A 71 1.50 15.78 9.43
CA TYR A 71 1.82 14.38 9.63
C TYR A 71 1.58 13.93 11.08
N LEU A 72 1.98 14.73 12.08
CA LEU A 72 1.78 14.40 13.49
C LEU A 72 0.28 14.34 13.86
N ILE A 73 -0.54 15.25 13.34
CA ILE A 73 -2.00 15.21 13.53
C ILE A 73 -2.62 13.98 12.87
N GLU A 74 -2.25 13.71 11.61
CA GLU A 74 -2.77 12.55 10.88
C GLU A 74 -2.39 11.23 11.57
N GLU A 75 -1.16 11.11 12.07
CA GLU A 75 -0.65 9.84 12.61
C GLU A 75 -1.05 9.59 14.06
N GLU A 76 -0.97 10.60 14.94
CA GLU A 76 -1.18 10.39 16.38
C GLU A 76 -2.54 10.86 16.87
N VAL A 77 -3.27 11.70 16.12
CA VAL A 77 -4.58 12.24 16.54
C VAL A 77 -5.74 11.62 15.78
N LEU A 78 -5.66 11.56 14.45
CA LEU A 78 -6.77 11.10 13.60
C LEU A 78 -6.82 9.59 13.42
N ARG A 79 -5.71 8.89 13.68
CA ARG A 79 -5.57 7.48 13.33
C ARG A 79 -5.76 6.56 14.54
N ASN A 80 -6.68 5.61 14.40
CA ASN A 80 -7.04 4.69 15.48
C ASN A 80 -5.89 3.72 15.82
N ARG A 81 -5.49 3.72 17.10
CA ARG A 81 -4.39 2.90 17.65
C ARG A 81 -4.67 1.39 17.71
N GLU A 82 -5.90 0.94 17.45
CA GLU A 82 -6.33 -0.40 17.86
C GLU A 82 -5.81 -1.57 17.00
N LEU A 83 -5.26 -1.35 15.80
CA LEU A 83 -4.74 -2.42 14.96
C LEU A 83 -3.53 -1.99 14.11
N ARG A 84 -2.41 -1.62 14.73
CA ARG A 84 -1.15 -1.46 13.98
C ARG A 84 -0.66 -2.84 13.52
N SER A 85 -0.90 -3.19 12.26
CA SER A 85 -0.13 -4.25 11.63
C SER A 85 1.32 -3.77 11.43
N SER A 86 2.30 -4.68 11.41
CA SER A 86 3.69 -4.31 11.11
C SER A 86 3.82 -3.59 9.76
N ALA A 87 2.93 -3.89 8.81
CA ALA A 87 2.87 -3.22 7.50
C ALA A 87 2.40 -1.76 7.62
N GLU A 88 1.42 -1.48 8.47
CA GLU A 88 0.97 -0.11 8.72
C GLU A 88 2.03 0.72 9.45
N ALA A 89 2.73 0.15 10.43
CA ALA A 89 3.83 0.81 11.11
C ALA A 89 4.97 1.17 10.13
N ARG A 90 5.29 0.27 9.18
CA ARG A 90 6.25 0.56 8.11
C ARG A 90 5.78 1.66 7.17
N LYS A 91 4.52 1.60 6.68
CA LYS A 91 3.94 2.63 5.81
C LYS A 91 4.03 4.02 6.43
N THR A 92 3.81 4.09 7.74
CA THR A 92 3.95 5.30 8.56
C THR A 92 5.36 5.83 8.56
N LEU A 93 6.31 4.96 8.92
CA LEU A 93 7.73 5.32 8.96
C LEU A 93 8.24 5.75 7.59
N THR A 94 7.84 5.05 6.53
CA THR A 94 8.13 5.42 5.14
C THR A 94 7.57 6.79 4.80
N LYS A 95 6.30 7.08 5.14
CA LYS A 95 5.69 8.40 4.91
C LYS A 95 6.47 9.51 5.63
N PHE A 96 6.85 9.27 6.89
CA PHE A 96 7.67 10.22 7.66
C PHE A 96 9.04 10.47 7.02
N LEU A 97 9.77 9.41 6.67
CA LEU A 97 11.08 9.52 6.04
C LEU A 97 11.02 10.24 4.70
N VAL A 98 9.97 9.98 3.90
CA VAL A 98 9.74 10.70 2.64
C VAL A 98 9.56 12.20 2.86
N ILE A 99 8.76 12.61 3.85
CA ILE A 99 8.55 14.03 4.19
C ILE A 99 9.89 14.70 4.55
N VAL A 100 10.65 14.08 5.44
CA VAL A 100 11.96 14.62 5.87
C VAL A 100 12.96 14.68 4.70
N THR A 101 12.98 13.67 3.83
CA THR A 101 13.86 13.65 2.66
C THR A 101 13.48 14.72 1.64
N ILE A 102 12.19 14.92 1.35
CA ILE A 102 11.74 16.00 0.45
C ILE A 102 12.13 17.37 1.04
N ALA A 103 11.93 17.58 2.34
CA ALA A 103 12.34 18.81 3.01
C ALA A 103 13.84 19.08 2.86
N ALA A 104 14.70 18.07 3.10
CA ALA A 104 16.14 18.20 2.93
C ALA A 104 16.55 18.54 1.48
N TYR A 105 15.86 17.98 0.48
CA TYR A 105 16.10 18.31 -0.93
C TYR A 105 15.72 19.74 -1.29
N LEU A 106 14.55 20.20 -0.83
CA LEU A 106 14.09 21.56 -1.07
C LEU A 106 15.05 22.57 -0.41
N GLU A 107 15.46 22.30 0.83
CA GLU A 107 16.40 23.12 1.57
C GLU A 107 17.75 23.20 0.84
N ALA A 108 18.31 22.06 0.42
CA ALA A 108 19.56 22.03 -0.32
C ALA A 108 19.49 22.80 -1.64
N LEU A 109 18.37 22.71 -2.36
CA LEU A 109 18.17 23.44 -3.61
C LEU A 109 18.20 24.96 -3.39
N VAL A 110 17.53 25.46 -2.34
CA VAL A 110 17.58 26.88 -1.99
C VAL A 110 19.01 27.31 -1.64
N PHE A 111 19.72 26.53 -0.82
CA PHE A 111 21.10 26.85 -0.45
C PHE A 111 22.04 26.85 -1.66
N ILE A 112 21.83 25.99 -2.67
CA ILE A 112 22.59 26.05 -3.92
C ILE A 112 22.39 27.39 -4.63
N PHE A 113 21.14 27.85 -4.75
CA PHE A 113 20.84 29.13 -5.39
C PHE A 113 21.41 30.31 -4.59
N SER A 114 21.34 30.26 -3.26
CA SER A 114 21.97 31.26 -2.39
C SER A 114 23.49 31.30 -2.59
N ALA A 115 24.17 30.15 -2.53
CA ALA A 115 25.62 30.04 -2.71
C ALA A 115 26.08 30.50 -4.11
N ALA A 116 25.27 30.24 -5.15
CA ALA A 116 25.57 30.69 -6.51
C ALA A 116 25.60 32.23 -6.66
N THR A 117 24.90 32.96 -5.78
CA THR A 117 24.82 34.43 -5.82
C THR A 117 25.77 35.15 -4.88
N GLN A 118 26.39 34.45 -3.91
CA GLN A 118 27.28 35.04 -2.91
C GLN A 118 28.75 34.68 -3.16
N GLU A 119 29.16 33.45 -2.83
CA GLU A 119 30.54 32.98 -2.98
C GLU A 119 30.58 31.48 -3.33
N MET A 120 31.40 31.10 -4.32
CA MET A 120 31.54 29.71 -4.77
C MET A 120 31.99 28.74 -3.67
N ALA A 121 32.70 29.22 -2.65
CA ALA A 121 33.12 28.40 -1.51
C ALA A 121 31.94 27.88 -0.67
N GLN A 122 30.78 28.55 -0.71
CA GLN A 122 29.59 28.14 0.05
C GLN A 122 28.79 27.02 -0.60
N ILE A 123 29.17 26.55 -1.80
CA ILE A 123 28.49 25.44 -2.49
C ILE A 123 28.67 24.09 -1.75
N ILE A 124 29.70 23.96 -0.91
CA ILE A 124 30.04 22.70 -0.22
C ILE A 124 28.91 22.22 0.69
N TYR A 125 28.35 23.09 1.54
CA TYR A 125 27.25 22.72 2.46
C TYR A 125 26.01 22.20 1.73
N PRO A 126 25.43 22.94 0.76
CA PRO A 126 24.29 22.43 -0.03
C PRO A 126 24.61 21.12 -0.77
N THR A 127 25.84 20.97 -1.28
CA THR A 127 26.26 19.75 -1.97
C THR A 127 26.31 18.55 -1.03
N LEU A 128 26.83 18.73 0.18
CA LEU A 128 26.82 17.69 1.22
C LEU A 128 25.40 17.35 1.67
N LEU A 129 24.54 18.36 1.82
CA LEU A 129 23.14 18.16 2.17
C LEU A 129 22.40 17.34 1.08
N LEU A 130 22.63 17.64 -0.20
CA LEU A 130 22.13 16.83 -1.32
C LEU A 130 22.67 15.39 -1.29
N ALA A 131 23.96 15.20 -0.99
CA ALA A 131 24.56 13.88 -0.91
C ALA A 131 23.93 13.05 0.23
N VAL A 132 23.72 13.65 1.40
CA VAL A 132 23.04 13.01 2.54
C VAL A 132 21.57 12.72 2.24
N ALA A 133 20.84 13.65 1.62
CA ALA A 133 19.45 13.42 1.21
C ALA A 133 19.35 12.26 0.22
N SER A 134 20.29 12.17 -0.74
CA SER A 134 20.37 11.08 -1.72
C SER A 134 20.72 9.74 -1.09
N LEU A 135 21.66 9.73 -0.12
CA LEU A 135 21.90 8.55 0.71
C LEU A 135 20.63 8.14 1.46
N GLY A 136 19.87 9.10 1.99
CA GLY A 136 18.58 8.87 2.63
C GLY A 136 17.58 8.16 1.74
N VAL A 137 17.47 8.55 0.47
CA VAL A 137 16.62 7.85 -0.53
C VAL A 137 17.10 6.43 -0.76
N VAL A 138 18.42 6.21 -0.90
CA VAL A 138 18.99 4.87 -1.10
C VAL A 138 18.73 3.99 0.13
N CYS A 139 18.96 4.52 1.33
CA CYS A 139 18.66 3.83 2.59
C CYS A 139 17.17 3.51 2.72
N LEU A 140 16.29 4.43 2.31
CA LEU A 140 14.85 4.19 2.30
C LEU A 140 14.47 3.08 1.30
N GLY A 141 15.05 3.09 0.10
CA GLY A 141 14.84 2.04 -0.90
C GLY A 141 15.36 0.68 -0.42
N ALA A 142 16.52 0.65 0.23
CA ALA A 142 17.06 -0.55 0.86
C ALA A 142 16.17 -1.03 2.01
N PHE A 143 15.72 -0.13 2.88
CA PHE A 143 14.79 -0.43 3.97
C PHE A 143 13.48 -1.03 3.45
N GLN A 144 12.90 -0.45 2.39
CA GLN A 144 11.68 -0.97 1.77
C GLN A 144 11.91 -2.36 1.17
N ARG A 145 13.01 -2.56 0.45
CA ARG A 145 13.36 -3.86 -0.14
C ARG A 145 13.56 -4.92 0.94
N LEU A 146 14.36 -4.63 1.97
CA LEU A 146 14.61 -5.56 3.08
C LEU A 146 13.33 -5.82 3.89
N SER A 147 12.48 -4.81 4.06
CA SER A 147 11.20 -4.98 4.74
C SER A 147 10.24 -5.86 3.95
N ALA A 148 10.18 -5.73 2.62
CA ALA A 148 9.42 -6.62 1.77
C ALA A 148 9.96 -8.07 1.83
N HIS A 149 11.28 -8.24 1.82
CA HIS A 149 11.88 -9.57 2.00
C HIS A 149 11.59 -10.14 3.40
N ALA A 150 11.58 -9.29 4.44
CA ALA A 150 11.25 -9.71 5.80
C ALA A 150 9.75 -10.00 5.97
N GLU A 151 8.84 -9.36 5.23
CA GLU A 151 7.43 -9.76 5.17
C GLU A 151 7.29 -11.16 4.59
N ASN A 152 7.93 -11.43 3.45
CA ASN A 152 7.99 -12.76 2.87
C ASN A 152 8.60 -13.76 3.89
N SER A 153 9.75 -13.43 4.49
CA SER A 153 10.46 -14.31 5.45
C SER A 153 9.76 -14.49 6.81
N THR A 154 8.95 -13.53 7.25
CA THR A 154 8.18 -13.61 8.52
C THR A 154 6.82 -14.27 8.31
N GLU A 155 6.33 -14.28 7.07
CA GLU A 155 5.34 -15.27 6.65
C GLU A 155 5.95 -16.67 6.75
N THR A 156 7.16 -16.91 6.25
CA THR A 156 7.90 -18.18 6.30
C THR A 156 8.22 -18.71 7.71
N SER A 157 8.76 -17.88 8.62
CA SER A 157 9.43 -18.37 9.85
C SER A 157 8.50 -18.82 11.00
N ALA A 158 7.19 -18.66 10.88
CA ALA A 158 6.22 -19.14 11.87
C ALA A 158 4.86 -19.51 11.23
N LEU A 159 4.87 -20.30 10.16
CA LEU A 159 3.65 -20.87 9.58
C LEU A 159 3.08 -21.96 10.50
N THR A 160 2.36 -21.54 11.54
CA THR A 160 1.44 -22.46 12.21
C THR A 160 0.35 -22.85 11.20
N PRO A 161 -0.15 -24.10 11.24
CA PRO A 161 -1.24 -24.53 10.36
C PRO A 161 -2.43 -23.57 10.34
N ALA A 162 -2.74 -22.98 11.50
CA ALA A 162 -3.81 -22.01 11.63
C ALA A 162 -3.57 -20.72 10.84
N LYS A 163 -2.33 -20.21 10.80
CA LYS A 163 -2.01 -18.99 10.05
C LYS A 163 -2.08 -19.23 8.55
N THR A 164 -1.55 -20.35 8.06
CA THR A 164 -1.59 -20.72 6.64
C THR A 164 -3.03 -20.84 6.15
N ILE A 165 -3.87 -21.56 6.91
CA ILE A 165 -5.27 -21.78 6.55
C ILE A 165 -6.07 -20.48 6.63
N LYS A 166 -5.84 -19.63 7.65
CA LYS A 166 -6.45 -18.29 7.69
C LYS A 166 -6.08 -17.43 6.48
N SER A 167 -4.84 -17.51 6.02
CA SER A 167 -4.37 -16.80 4.82
C SER A 167 -5.04 -17.34 3.56
N ALA A 168 -5.08 -18.66 3.40
CA ALA A 168 -5.70 -19.31 2.26
C ALA A 168 -7.21 -18.99 2.19
N LEU A 169 -7.95 -19.16 3.30
CA LEU A 169 -9.39 -18.81 3.36
C LEU A 169 -9.63 -17.33 3.06
N LEU A 170 -8.75 -16.45 3.54
CA LEU A 170 -8.86 -15.02 3.28
C LEU A 170 -8.60 -14.69 1.81
N SER A 171 -7.72 -15.42 1.13
CA SER A 171 -7.45 -15.28 -0.30
C SER A 171 -8.72 -15.55 -1.12
N GLU A 172 -9.38 -16.68 -0.86
CA GLU A 172 -10.65 -17.06 -1.52
C GLU A 172 -11.73 -16.01 -1.34
N ILE A 173 -11.92 -15.52 -0.11
CA ILE A 173 -12.93 -14.50 0.21
C ILE A 173 -12.62 -13.18 -0.52
N LYS A 174 -11.34 -12.80 -0.61
CA LYS A 174 -10.91 -11.59 -1.33
C LYS A 174 -11.11 -11.72 -2.82
N SER A 175 -10.83 -12.88 -3.41
CA SER A 175 -11.07 -13.14 -4.84
C SER A 175 -12.56 -13.09 -5.16
N ARG A 176 -13.41 -13.71 -4.33
CA ARG A 176 -14.87 -13.60 -4.44
C ARG A 176 -15.35 -12.14 -4.39
N ALA A 177 -14.90 -11.38 -3.40
CA ALA A 177 -15.33 -9.99 -3.21
C ALA A 177 -14.91 -9.12 -4.40
N PHE A 178 -13.74 -9.38 -4.96
CA PHE A 178 -13.26 -8.74 -6.17
C PHE A 178 -14.10 -9.08 -7.41
N TYR A 179 -14.36 -10.37 -7.66
CA TYR A 179 -15.15 -10.78 -8.83
C TYR A 179 -16.59 -10.25 -8.75
N ARG A 180 -17.18 -10.19 -7.55
CA ARG A 180 -18.48 -9.52 -7.35
C ARG A 180 -18.44 -8.04 -7.69
N LEU A 181 -17.45 -7.31 -7.16
CA LEU A 181 -17.29 -5.90 -7.50
C LEU A 181 -17.09 -5.71 -9.01
N ALA A 182 -16.34 -6.60 -9.66
CA ALA A 182 -16.10 -6.53 -11.08
C ALA A 182 -17.37 -6.78 -11.91
N ALA A 183 -18.21 -7.73 -11.50
CA ALA A 183 -19.54 -7.97 -12.08
C ALA A 183 -20.47 -6.75 -11.94
N ASP A 184 -20.43 -6.06 -10.79
CA ASP A 184 -21.26 -4.89 -10.53
C ASP A 184 -20.83 -3.67 -11.35
N LEU A 185 -19.53 -3.55 -11.65
CA LEU A 185 -18.96 -2.41 -12.37
C LEU A 185 -18.94 -2.56 -13.90
N THR A 186 -19.00 -3.80 -14.40
CA THR A 186 -18.86 -4.03 -15.84
C THR A 186 -20.12 -3.66 -16.61
N ASN A 187 -19.93 -3.00 -17.75
CA ASN A 187 -21.04 -2.56 -18.61
C ASN A 187 -21.53 -3.65 -19.59
N ARG A 188 -20.85 -4.80 -19.65
CA ARG A 188 -21.18 -5.86 -20.60
C ARG A 188 -21.73 -7.11 -19.90
N ASP A 189 -22.80 -7.67 -20.44
CA ASP A 189 -23.51 -8.79 -19.83
C ASP A 189 -22.71 -10.11 -19.88
N ASP A 190 -21.89 -10.31 -20.92
CA ASP A 190 -21.01 -11.47 -21.08
C ASP A 190 -19.91 -11.50 -20.02
N SER A 191 -19.23 -10.38 -19.82
CA SER A 191 -18.20 -10.21 -18.79
C SER A 191 -18.80 -10.25 -17.39
N ARG A 192 -20.02 -9.73 -17.21
CA ARG A 192 -20.74 -9.84 -15.93
C ARG A 192 -20.99 -11.30 -15.57
N ALA A 193 -21.51 -12.09 -16.52
CA ALA A 193 -21.77 -13.51 -16.30
C ALA A 193 -20.49 -14.26 -15.92
N LEU A 194 -19.40 -14.03 -16.67
CA LEU A 194 -18.09 -14.62 -16.37
C LEU A 194 -17.59 -14.28 -14.96
N PHE A 195 -17.70 -13.01 -14.53
CA PHE A 195 -17.31 -12.61 -13.18
C PHE A 195 -18.18 -13.23 -12.09
N LEU A 196 -19.48 -13.40 -12.34
CA LEU A 196 -20.37 -14.08 -11.39
C LEU A 196 -20.05 -15.57 -11.28
N ASP A 197 -19.71 -16.23 -12.39
CA ASP A 197 -19.27 -17.62 -12.40
C ASP A 197 -17.96 -17.79 -11.62
N LEU A 198 -16.98 -16.90 -11.84
CA LEU A 198 -15.74 -16.88 -11.07
C LEU A 198 -16.01 -16.63 -9.58
N ALA A 199 -16.86 -15.66 -9.24
CA ALA A 199 -17.23 -15.42 -7.84
C ALA A 199 -17.93 -16.63 -7.19
N ALA A 200 -18.68 -17.42 -7.95
CA ALA A 200 -19.34 -18.63 -7.45
C ALA A 200 -18.35 -19.78 -7.23
N LEU A 201 -17.33 -19.90 -8.09
CA LEU A 201 -16.23 -20.86 -7.91
C LEU A 201 -15.50 -20.62 -6.58
N GLU A 202 -15.16 -19.37 -6.26
CA GLU A 202 -14.45 -19.03 -5.01
C GLU A 202 -15.25 -19.33 -3.75
N VAL A 203 -16.60 -19.31 -3.82
CA VAL A 203 -17.44 -19.77 -2.71
C VAL A 203 -17.25 -21.27 -2.47
N GLY A 204 -17.14 -22.04 -3.55
CA GLY A 204 -16.83 -23.46 -3.51
C GLY A 204 -15.48 -23.71 -2.86
N HIS A 205 -14.45 -22.97 -3.28
CA HIS A 205 -13.09 -23.12 -2.75
C HIS A 205 -12.99 -22.76 -1.28
N ALA A 206 -13.54 -21.62 -0.85
CA ALA A 206 -13.56 -21.23 0.56
C ALA A 206 -14.23 -22.29 1.43
N ARG A 207 -15.32 -22.89 0.95
CA ARG A 207 -16.06 -23.95 1.66
C ARG A 207 -15.29 -25.26 1.71
N GLU A 208 -14.74 -25.71 0.58
CA GLU A 208 -13.94 -26.93 0.52
C GLU A 208 -12.70 -26.81 1.39
N LEU A 209 -12.02 -25.66 1.31
CA LEU A 209 -10.85 -25.36 2.13
C LEU A 209 -11.18 -25.38 3.62
N ALA A 210 -12.32 -24.78 4.02
CA ALA A 210 -12.79 -24.82 5.39
C ALA A 210 -13.10 -26.24 5.85
N GLU A 211 -13.77 -27.05 5.02
CA GLU A 211 -14.07 -28.44 5.33
C GLU A 211 -12.80 -29.27 5.54
N ARG A 212 -11.80 -29.10 4.66
CA ARG A 212 -10.52 -29.82 4.73
C ARG A 212 -9.72 -29.39 5.94
N ALA A 213 -9.69 -28.09 6.24
CA ALA A 213 -9.06 -27.53 7.42
C ALA A 213 -9.67 -28.06 8.74
N SER A 214 -10.96 -28.39 8.74
CA SER A 214 -11.65 -28.97 9.90
C SER A 214 -11.40 -30.47 10.13
N ARG A 215 -10.73 -31.16 9.19
CA ARG A 215 -10.45 -32.61 9.31
C ARG A 215 -9.11 -32.87 10.01
N PRO A 216 -8.99 -33.93 10.85
CA PRO A 216 -7.70 -34.36 11.41
C PRO A 216 -6.69 -34.66 10.28
N PRO A 217 -5.38 -34.42 10.49
CA PRO A 217 -4.66 -34.12 11.75
C PRO A 217 -4.52 -32.63 12.10
N LEU A 218 -5.11 -31.72 11.30
CA LEU A 218 -4.97 -30.28 11.50
C LEU A 218 -5.67 -29.85 12.80
N ASN A 219 -4.90 -29.58 13.85
CA ASN A 219 -5.42 -29.09 15.13
C ASN A 219 -5.43 -27.56 15.13
N LEU A 220 -6.55 -26.98 14.71
CA LEU A 220 -6.71 -25.54 14.56
C LEU A 220 -7.24 -24.88 15.83
N ASP A 221 -6.72 -23.68 16.13
CA ASP A 221 -7.17 -22.84 17.25
C ASP A 221 -8.46 -22.05 16.94
N PHE A 222 -9.07 -22.29 15.78
CA PHE A 222 -10.21 -21.55 15.27
C PHE A 222 -11.12 -22.45 14.43
N ASP A 223 -12.39 -22.04 14.30
CA ASP A 223 -13.34 -22.67 13.39
C ASP A 223 -13.23 -22.06 11.98
N PRO A 224 -12.82 -22.83 10.95
CA PRO A 224 -12.72 -22.37 9.58
C PRO A 224 -14.05 -21.81 9.02
N PHE A 225 -15.20 -22.40 9.34
CA PHE A 225 -16.49 -21.95 8.81
C PHE A 225 -16.93 -20.63 9.43
N ALA A 226 -16.75 -20.48 10.75
CA ALA A 226 -16.99 -19.20 11.42
C ALA A 226 -16.08 -18.09 10.89
N TYR A 227 -14.82 -18.42 10.57
CA TYR A 227 -13.87 -17.48 9.98
C TYR A 227 -14.33 -16.99 8.60
N VAL A 228 -14.75 -17.90 7.72
CA VAL A 228 -15.29 -17.56 6.39
C VAL A 228 -16.52 -16.64 6.54
N SER A 229 -17.51 -17.06 7.32
CA SER A 229 -18.75 -16.29 7.52
C SER A 229 -18.51 -14.88 8.09
N LYS A 230 -17.53 -14.73 8.99
CA LYS A 230 -17.13 -13.44 9.55
C LYS A 230 -16.57 -12.52 8.47
N TRP A 231 -15.58 -13.00 7.70
CA TRP A 231 -14.84 -12.16 6.77
C TRP A 231 -15.59 -11.89 5.47
N GLU A 232 -16.45 -12.81 5.01
CA GLU A 232 -17.34 -12.55 3.88
C GLU A 232 -18.26 -11.35 4.09
N LYS A 233 -18.65 -11.06 5.34
CA LYS A 233 -19.47 -9.89 5.68
C LYS A 233 -18.68 -8.60 5.80
N GLN A 234 -17.39 -8.70 6.10
CA GLN A 234 -16.54 -7.56 6.44
C GLN A 234 -15.69 -7.07 5.26
N ILE A 235 -15.40 -7.95 4.30
CA ILE A 235 -14.57 -7.63 3.14
C ILE A 235 -15.46 -7.13 2.01
N SER A 236 -15.24 -5.88 1.63
CA SER A 236 -15.73 -5.33 0.37
C SER A 236 -14.61 -5.45 -0.67
N GLY A 237 -14.97 -5.77 -1.92
CA GLY A 237 -14.00 -5.83 -3.01
C GLY A 237 -13.28 -4.49 -3.19
N THR A 238 -12.02 -4.54 -3.62
CA THR A 238 -11.26 -3.35 -4.02
C THR A 238 -10.59 -3.61 -5.37
N LEU A 239 -10.68 -2.65 -6.28
CA LEU A 239 -9.97 -2.64 -7.56
C LEU A 239 -8.81 -1.67 -7.49
N ALA A 240 -7.67 -2.03 -8.09
CA ALA A 240 -6.62 -1.06 -8.33
C ALA A 240 -7.13 -0.02 -9.36
N PRO A 241 -6.77 1.27 -9.24
CA PRO A 241 -7.25 2.31 -10.16
C PRO A 241 -7.03 1.98 -11.64
N GLN A 242 -5.93 1.27 -11.95
CA GLN A 242 -5.59 0.80 -13.30
C GLN A 242 -6.51 -0.31 -13.83
N ASP A 243 -7.07 -1.14 -12.95
CA ASP A 243 -7.96 -2.24 -13.32
C ASP A 243 -9.43 -1.79 -13.40
N GLU A 244 -9.79 -0.69 -12.71
CA GLU A 244 -11.16 -0.16 -12.70
C GLU A 244 -11.66 0.21 -14.10
N LYS A 245 -10.81 0.91 -14.89
CA LYS A 245 -11.14 1.26 -16.28
C LYS A 245 -11.40 0.01 -17.12
N THR A 246 -10.51 -0.97 -17.00
CA THR A 246 -10.58 -2.24 -17.74
C THR A 246 -11.85 -3.03 -17.41
N VAL A 247 -12.20 -3.10 -16.13
CA VAL A 247 -13.41 -3.80 -15.65
C VAL A 247 -14.69 -3.10 -16.12
N ARG A 248 -14.72 -1.75 -16.08
CA ARG A 248 -15.85 -0.95 -16.56
C ARG A 248 -16.07 -1.08 -18.06
N GLU A 249 -14.99 -1.04 -18.85
CA GLU A 249 -15.03 -1.28 -20.31
C GLU A 249 -15.53 -2.69 -20.62
N GLY A 250 -15.18 -3.66 -19.77
CA GLY A 250 -15.71 -5.01 -19.79
C GLY A 250 -15.19 -5.86 -20.94
N ASP A 251 -14.07 -5.50 -21.59
CA ASP A 251 -13.46 -6.35 -22.63
C ASP A 251 -13.18 -7.75 -22.06
N PRO A 252 -13.83 -8.82 -22.59
CA PRO A 252 -13.68 -10.17 -22.07
C PRO A 252 -12.23 -10.65 -22.02
N ARG A 253 -11.38 -10.23 -22.96
CA ARG A 253 -9.95 -10.60 -22.96
C ARG A 253 -9.17 -9.92 -21.84
N ALA A 254 -9.41 -8.63 -21.63
CA ALA A 254 -8.76 -7.88 -20.57
C ALA A 254 -9.24 -8.36 -19.18
N VAL A 255 -10.52 -8.72 -19.06
CA VAL A 255 -11.11 -9.37 -17.88
C VAL A 255 -10.45 -10.72 -17.60
N LEU A 256 -10.29 -11.59 -18.61
CA LEU A 256 -9.63 -12.87 -18.46
C LEU A 256 -8.15 -12.72 -18.09
N LYS A 257 -7.46 -11.73 -18.65
CA LYS A 257 -6.08 -11.43 -18.29
C LYS A 257 -5.96 -11.05 -16.80
N LEU A 258 -6.92 -10.28 -16.29
CA LEU A 258 -7.01 -9.89 -14.89
C LEU A 258 -7.28 -11.09 -13.98
N ALA A 259 -8.24 -11.95 -14.33
CA ALA A 259 -8.52 -13.19 -13.61
C ALA A 259 -7.28 -14.13 -13.59
N LYS A 260 -6.68 -14.38 -14.76
CA LYS A 260 -5.47 -15.23 -14.89
C LYS A 260 -4.30 -14.74 -14.05
N ARG A 261 -4.09 -13.42 -13.98
CA ARG A 261 -3.05 -12.84 -13.12
C ARG A 261 -3.31 -13.17 -11.66
N ARG A 262 -4.55 -13.09 -11.23
CA ARG A 262 -4.96 -13.37 -9.85
C ARG A 262 -4.77 -14.85 -9.50
N GLU A 263 -5.21 -15.77 -10.36
CA GLU A 263 -4.95 -17.21 -10.20
C GLU A 263 -3.45 -17.52 -10.16
N ALA A 264 -2.65 -16.82 -10.99
CA ALA A 264 -1.20 -16.99 -11.01
C ALA A 264 -0.55 -16.54 -9.70
N GLU A 265 -0.96 -15.37 -9.18
CA GLU A 265 -0.50 -14.85 -7.90
C GLU A 265 -0.86 -15.81 -6.74
N ALA A 266 -2.09 -16.31 -6.69
CA ALA A 266 -2.50 -17.30 -5.70
C ALA A 266 -1.67 -18.59 -5.79
N ARG A 267 -1.50 -19.14 -7.00
CA ARG A 267 -0.67 -20.32 -7.25
C ARG A 267 0.76 -20.14 -6.76
N ASP A 268 1.37 -19.01 -7.12
CA ASP A 268 2.77 -18.72 -6.81
C ASP A 268 2.97 -18.53 -5.30
N ASN A 269 2.03 -17.85 -4.63
CA ASN A 269 2.01 -17.73 -3.18
C ASN A 269 1.94 -19.12 -2.51
N TYR A 270 1.01 -20.00 -2.93
CA TYR A 270 0.93 -21.35 -2.35
C TYR A 270 2.15 -22.22 -2.66
N ARG A 271 2.79 -22.01 -3.80
CA ARG A 271 4.03 -22.72 -4.16
C ARG A 271 5.19 -22.29 -3.28
N GLU A 272 5.34 -20.98 -3.03
CA GLU A 272 6.35 -20.43 -2.13
C GLU A 272 6.11 -20.97 -0.71
N LEU A 273 4.87 -20.89 -0.22
CA LEU A 273 4.48 -21.45 1.08
C LEU A 273 4.75 -22.96 1.20
N ALA A 274 4.61 -23.74 0.13
CA ALA A 274 4.95 -25.15 0.13
C ALA A 274 6.47 -25.39 0.27
N GLN A 275 7.28 -24.62 -0.45
CA GLN A 275 8.75 -24.74 -0.42
C GLN A 275 9.31 -24.37 0.96
N GLU A 276 8.63 -23.48 1.65
CA GLU A 276 9.02 -22.91 2.93
C GLU A 276 8.45 -23.65 4.15
N ALA A 277 7.41 -24.47 3.97
CA ALA A 277 6.79 -25.20 5.06
C ALA A 277 7.73 -26.28 5.61
N ASP A 278 8.05 -26.23 6.90
CA ASP A 278 8.83 -27.28 7.60
C ASP A 278 8.01 -28.58 7.80
N ASP A 279 6.72 -28.45 8.13
CA ASP A 279 5.79 -29.56 8.36
C ASP A 279 5.41 -30.25 7.03
N PRO A 280 5.69 -31.56 6.86
CA PRO A 280 5.29 -32.31 5.67
C PRO A 280 3.79 -32.24 5.35
N LEU A 281 2.93 -32.13 6.37
CA LEU A 281 1.49 -32.04 6.19
C LEU A 281 1.10 -30.69 5.60
N MET A 282 1.70 -29.61 6.12
CA MET A 282 1.46 -28.26 5.61
C MET A 282 2.02 -28.08 4.19
N ARG A 283 3.20 -28.65 3.92
CA ARG A 283 3.77 -28.69 2.57
C ARG A 283 2.82 -29.34 1.57
N ALA A 284 2.33 -30.55 1.89
CA ALA A 284 1.40 -31.27 1.02
C ALA A 284 0.10 -30.50 0.77
N PHE A 285 -0.41 -29.81 1.80
CA PHE A 285 -1.60 -28.97 1.70
C PHE A 285 -1.36 -27.78 0.76
N CYS A 286 -0.26 -27.05 0.93
CA CYS A 286 0.10 -25.91 0.06
C CYS A 286 0.35 -26.35 -1.40
N GLU A 287 1.02 -27.49 -1.62
CA GLU A 287 1.22 -28.06 -2.97
C GLU A 287 -0.10 -28.41 -3.65
N GLU A 288 -1.10 -28.84 -2.88
CA GLU A 288 -2.42 -29.12 -3.40
C GLU A 288 -3.20 -27.85 -3.75
N LEU A 289 -3.14 -26.82 -2.92
CA LEU A 289 -3.73 -25.51 -3.26
C LEU A 289 -3.09 -24.94 -4.52
N SER A 290 -1.76 -24.97 -4.61
CA SER A 290 -1.05 -24.55 -5.83
C SER A 290 -1.49 -25.34 -7.07
N ARG A 291 -1.73 -26.66 -6.94
CA ARG A 291 -2.27 -27.47 -8.05
C ARG A 291 -3.70 -27.08 -8.43
N THR A 292 -4.52 -26.71 -7.47
CA THR A 292 -5.90 -26.26 -7.68
C THR A 292 -5.91 -24.96 -8.48
N GLU A 293 -5.10 -23.96 -8.07
CA GLU A 293 -5.00 -22.69 -8.80
C GLU A 293 -4.39 -22.85 -10.20
N GLN A 294 -3.46 -23.79 -10.35
CA GLN A 294 -2.95 -24.13 -11.67
C GLN A 294 -4.06 -24.67 -12.60
N ALA A 295 -4.99 -25.47 -12.07
CA ALA A 295 -6.13 -25.97 -12.84
C ALA A 295 -7.11 -24.84 -13.24
N HIS A 296 -7.36 -23.87 -12.35
CA HIS A 296 -8.16 -22.68 -12.69
C HIS A 296 -7.52 -21.88 -13.82
N LEU A 297 -6.21 -21.66 -13.72
CA LEU A 297 -5.46 -20.92 -14.72
C LEU A 297 -5.51 -21.61 -16.09
N GLU A 298 -5.46 -22.95 -16.13
CA GLU A 298 -5.68 -23.72 -17.34
C GLU A 298 -7.11 -23.62 -17.88
N GLY A 299 -8.12 -23.63 -17.00
CA GLY A 299 -9.51 -23.38 -17.36
C GLY A 299 -9.70 -22.01 -18.03
N LEU A 300 -9.15 -20.95 -17.43
CA LEU A 300 -9.19 -19.59 -17.97
C LEU A 300 -8.47 -19.47 -19.32
N ARG A 301 -7.32 -20.16 -19.49
CA ARG A 301 -6.62 -20.21 -20.78
C ARG A 301 -7.45 -20.89 -21.87
N ARG A 302 -8.17 -21.97 -21.53
CA ARG A 302 -9.09 -22.61 -22.49
C ARG A 302 -10.22 -21.65 -22.86
N LEU A 303 -10.79 -20.93 -21.90
CA LEU A 303 -11.86 -19.98 -22.17
C LEU A 303 -11.41 -18.83 -23.09
N GLU A 304 -10.20 -18.30 -22.85
CA GLU A 304 -9.57 -17.30 -23.73
C GLU A 304 -9.34 -17.82 -25.16
N ALA A 305 -8.92 -19.08 -25.31
CA ALA A 305 -8.74 -19.70 -26.62
C ALA A 305 -10.06 -19.83 -27.41
N HIS A 306 -11.17 -20.13 -26.73
CA HIS A 306 -12.50 -20.20 -27.37
C HIS A 306 -13.01 -18.82 -27.81
N LEU A 307 -12.71 -17.76 -27.06
CA LEU A 307 -13.00 -16.39 -27.50
C LEU A 307 -12.16 -15.98 -28.71
N GLY A 308 -10.94 -16.52 -28.85
CA GLY A 308 -10.09 -16.30 -30.02
C GLY A 308 -10.59 -16.97 -31.31
N THR A 309 -11.29 -18.10 -31.20
CA THR A 309 -11.84 -18.80 -32.38
C THR A 309 -13.21 -18.29 -32.82
N ALA A 310 -14.02 -17.75 -31.90
CA ALA A 310 -15.32 -17.14 -32.21
C ALA A 310 -15.19 -15.85 -33.06
N ASP A 311 -14.12 -15.07 -32.88
CA ASP A 311 -13.80 -13.88 -33.68
C ASP A 311 -13.27 -14.21 -35.09
N ALA A 312 -12.95 -15.48 -35.38
CA ALA A 312 -12.33 -15.92 -36.63
C ALA A 312 -13.31 -16.53 -37.65
N ALA A 313 -14.63 -16.43 -37.41
CA ALA A 313 -15.63 -16.87 -38.39
C ALA A 313 -15.53 -16.03 -39.69
N PRO A 314 -15.40 -16.65 -40.88
CA PRO A 314 -15.28 -15.90 -42.13
C PRO A 314 -16.59 -15.13 -42.41
N PRO A 315 -16.52 -13.97 -43.09
CA PRO A 315 -17.72 -13.25 -43.49
C PRO A 315 -18.59 -14.18 -44.35
N ALA A 316 -19.88 -14.27 -44.01
CA ALA A 316 -20.85 -15.01 -44.79
C ALA A 316 -20.78 -14.57 -46.25
N ALA A 317 -20.62 -15.56 -47.13
CA ALA A 317 -20.57 -15.39 -48.58
C ALA A 317 -21.92 -14.94 -49.15
#